data_AF-A0A2M9MK91-F1
#
_entry.id   AF-A0A2M9MK91-F1
#
_cell.length_a   1.000
_cell.length_b   1.000
_cell.length_c   1.000
_cell.angle_alpha   90.00
_cell.angle_beta   90.00
_cell.angle_gamma   90.00
#
_symmetry.space_group_name_H-M   'P 1'
#
loop_
_entity.id
_entity.type
_entity.pdbx_description
1 polymer ?
#
loop_
_entity_poly.entity_id
_entity_poly.type
_entity_poly.pdbx_seq_one_letter_code
_entity_poly.pdbx_strand_id
1 'polypeptide(L)'
;MHTLQIILSALILMILFGLINLMMNYISRRDGEPIVPFRKKLWLIPLLSAFIIIPLELFAMLYARWFPMSDPSGSGEILAYDVQGAWLGFSLTLLIGLLIFEGIIHPLVIALLRLLLRKDTSIYIKQAVTVVTDTVLLYIASLIVPGIPVGGWKQALLIAVFFHLIEWILIGVQTWVQQRKRARGESTG
;
A
#
# COMPACT_ATOMS: atom_id res chain seq x y z
N MET A 1 -18.37 11.14 17.90
CA MET A 1 -17.23 10.75 17.04
C MET A 1 -16.11 11.79 17.05
N HIS A 2 -15.30 11.94 18.10
CA HIS A 2 -14.62 13.24 18.23
C HIS A 2 -13.10 13.18 18.42
N THR A 3 -12.55 13.00 19.61
CA THR A 3 -11.14 13.36 19.78
C THR A 3 -10.15 12.29 19.31
N LEU A 4 -10.41 11.02 19.61
CA LEU A 4 -9.47 9.92 19.32
C LEU A 4 -9.24 9.73 17.80
N GLN A 5 -10.32 9.78 17.01
CA GLN A 5 -10.21 9.66 15.56
C GLN A 5 -9.50 10.85 14.93
N ILE A 6 -9.77 12.09 15.39
CA ILE A 6 -9.06 13.27 14.90
C ILE A 6 -7.56 13.15 15.21
N ILE A 7 -7.20 12.69 16.41
CA ILE A 7 -5.79 12.46 16.80
C ILE A 7 -5.15 11.40 15.90
N LEU A 8 -5.82 10.26 15.68
CA LEU A 8 -5.33 9.18 14.81
C LEU A 8 -5.17 9.64 13.36
N SER A 9 -6.16 10.34 12.80
CA SER A 9 -6.10 10.88 11.44
C SER A 9 -4.96 11.89 11.29
N ALA A 10 -4.78 12.78 12.27
CA ALA A 10 -3.67 13.73 12.28
C ALA A 10 -2.31 13.03 12.37
N LEU A 11 -2.19 11.99 13.21
CA LEU A 11 -0.98 11.18 13.33
C LEU A 11 -0.63 10.51 12.00
N ILE A 12 -1.61 9.91 11.33
CA ILE A 12 -1.40 9.23 10.05
C ILE A 12 -1.04 10.20 8.94
N LEU A 13 -1.71 11.35 8.85
CA LEU A 13 -1.33 12.41 7.92
C LEU A 13 0.10 12.88 8.16
N MET A 14 0.49 13.07 9.42
CA MET A 14 1.84 13.46 9.78
C MET A 14 2.87 12.40 9.36
N ILE A 15 2.59 11.12 9.60
CA ILE A 15 3.44 10.00 9.15
C ILE A 15 3.54 9.98 7.63
N LEU A 16 2.41 10.05 6.92
CA LEU A 16 2.36 10.01 5.46
C LEU A 16 3.14 11.17 4.84
N PHE A 17 2.93 12.39 5.36
CA PHE A 17 3.66 13.58 4.90
C PHE A 17 5.16 13.45 5.17
N GLY A 18 5.53 12.91 6.34
CA GLY A 18 6.91 12.61 6.70
C GLY A 18 7.56 11.62 5.74
N LEU A 19 6.87 10.52 5.43
CA LEU A 19 7.34 9.48 4.51
C LEU A 19 7.53 10.02 3.09
N ILE A 20 6.55 10.77 2.56
CA ILE A 20 6.66 11.38 1.22
C ILE A 20 7.81 12.39 1.17
N ASN A 21 7.99 13.20 2.22
CA ASN A 21 9.12 14.12 2.29
C ASN A 21 10.46 13.38 2.34
N LEU A 22 10.56 12.30 3.11
CA LEU A 22 11.76 11.48 3.20
C LEU A 22 12.05 10.80 1.85
N MET A 23 11.03 10.24 1.20
CA MET A 23 11.14 9.61 -0.12
C MET A 23 11.62 10.59 -1.18
N MET A 24 11.07 11.80 -1.25
CA MET A 24 11.55 12.83 -2.18
C MET A 24 13.02 13.21 -1.94
N ASN A 25 13.43 13.34 -0.68
CA ASN A 25 14.82 13.64 -0.35
C ASN A 25 15.76 12.49 -0.70
N TYR A 26 15.31 11.25 -0.48
CA TYR A 26 16.06 10.06 -0.83
C TYR A 26 16.26 9.94 -2.34
N ILE A 27 15.19 10.13 -3.12
CA ILE A 27 15.23 10.08 -4.60
C ILE A 27 16.15 11.17 -5.16
N SER A 28 16.00 12.42 -4.71
CA SER A 28 16.86 13.53 -5.15
C SER A 28 18.34 13.25 -4.84
N ARG A 29 18.67 12.67 -3.67
CA ARG A 29 20.04 12.26 -3.34
C ARG A 29 20.54 11.09 -4.19
N ARG A 30 19.69 10.10 -4.45
CA ARG A 30 20.03 8.91 -5.25
C ARG A 30 20.30 9.28 -6.71
N ASP A 31 19.48 10.14 -7.28
CA ASP A 31 19.51 10.47 -8.72
C ASP A 31 20.40 11.68 -9.03
N GLY A 32 21.04 12.26 -8.00
CA GLY A 32 21.91 13.44 -8.15
C GLY A 32 21.16 14.73 -8.55
N GLU A 33 19.84 14.72 -8.45
CA GLU A 33 19.00 15.87 -8.78
C GLU A 33 19.03 16.93 -7.67
N PRO A 34 18.88 18.23 -8.02
CA PRO A 34 18.83 19.29 -7.04
C PRO A 34 17.68 19.08 -6.04
N ILE A 35 17.97 19.33 -4.75
CA ILE A 35 17.00 19.15 -3.66
C ILE A 35 15.74 19.96 -3.97
N VAL A 36 14.59 19.29 -3.93
CA VAL A 36 13.30 19.92 -4.20
C VAL A 36 13.09 21.10 -3.22
N PRO A 37 12.90 22.33 -3.71
CA PRO A 37 12.78 23.50 -2.85
C PRO A 37 11.52 23.41 -1.97
N PHE A 38 11.63 23.91 -0.73
CA PHE A 38 10.56 23.80 0.28
C PHE A 38 9.19 24.31 -0.21
N ARG A 39 9.18 25.41 -1.00
CA ARG A 39 7.94 25.96 -1.59
C ARG A 39 7.21 24.95 -2.49
N LYS A 40 7.95 24.15 -3.27
CA LYS A 40 7.36 23.09 -4.11
C LYS A 40 6.88 21.92 -3.26
N LYS A 41 7.63 21.55 -2.22
CA LYS A 41 7.23 20.49 -1.27
C LYS A 41 5.93 20.80 -0.55
N LEU A 42 5.68 22.07 -0.20
CA LEU A 42 4.48 22.51 0.51
C LEU A 42 3.18 22.14 -0.23
N TRP A 43 3.21 22.13 -1.57
CA TRP A 43 2.08 21.75 -2.41
C TRP A 43 2.15 20.29 -2.88
N LEU A 44 3.35 19.81 -3.17
CA LEU A 44 3.56 18.47 -3.72
C LEU A 44 3.29 17.36 -2.69
N ILE A 45 3.64 17.56 -1.42
CA ILE A 45 3.41 16.56 -0.36
C ILE A 45 1.90 16.35 -0.12
N PRO A 46 1.09 17.40 0.12
CA PRO A 46 -0.35 17.23 0.27
C PRO A 46 -1.00 16.63 -0.97
N LEU A 47 -0.57 17.05 -2.17
CA LEU A 47 -1.10 16.52 -3.43
C LEU A 47 -0.82 15.03 -3.58
N LEU A 48 0.42 14.59 -3.39
CA LEU A 48 0.79 13.16 -3.44
C LEU A 48 0.06 12.35 -2.37
N SER A 49 -0.14 12.93 -1.19
CA SER A 49 -0.91 12.30 -0.12
C SER A 49 -2.38 12.15 -0.51
N ALA A 50 -2.98 13.16 -1.12
CA ALA A 50 -4.35 13.10 -1.63
C ALA A 50 -4.51 12.03 -2.71
N PHE A 51 -3.51 11.86 -3.59
CA PHE A 51 -3.49 10.77 -4.57
C PHE A 51 -3.45 9.37 -3.95
N ILE A 52 -3.06 9.24 -2.68
CA ILE A 52 -3.08 7.97 -1.95
C ILE A 52 -4.41 7.85 -1.18
N ILE A 53 -4.79 8.88 -0.43
CA ILE A 53 -5.94 8.87 0.47
C ILE A 53 -7.26 8.81 -0.31
N ILE A 54 -7.43 9.63 -1.36
CA ILE A 54 -8.70 9.73 -2.08
C ILE A 54 -9.09 8.40 -2.73
N PRO A 55 -8.21 7.72 -3.51
CA PRO A 55 -8.55 6.42 -4.06
C PRO A 55 -8.84 5.39 -2.97
N LEU A 56 -8.06 5.42 -1.87
CA LEU A 56 -8.25 4.48 -0.76
C LEU A 56 -9.62 4.66 -0.10
N GLU A 57 -10.02 5.89 0.23
CA GLU A 57 -11.34 6.19 0.77
C GLU A 57 -12.44 5.79 -0.23
N LEU A 58 -12.26 6.08 -1.52
CA LEU A 58 -13.22 5.73 -2.55
C LEU A 58 -13.40 4.21 -2.68
N PHE A 59 -12.31 3.45 -2.65
CA PHE A 59 -12.34 1.99 -2.63
C PHE A 59 -12.98 1.45 -1.35
N ALA A 60 -12.67 2.04 -0.21
CA ALA A 60 -13.27 1.67 1.07
C ALA A 60 -14.80 1.90 1.05
N MET A 61 -15.26 3.02 0.51
CA MET A 61 -16.69 3.31 0.33
C MET A 61 -17.37 2.32 -0.63
N LEU A 62 -16.74 2.04 -1.77
CA LEU A 62 -17.26 1.06 -2.74
C LEU A 62 -17.36 -0.34 -2.13
N TYR A 63 -16.32 -0.77 -1.41
CA TYR A 63 -16.27 -2.06 -0.73
C TYR A 63 -17.38 -2.17 0.33
N ALA A 64 -17.52 -1.17 1.22
CA ALA A 64 -18.57 -1.17 2.24
C ALA A 64 -19.98 -1.20 1.64
N ARG A 65 -20.18 -0.58 0.47
CA ARG A 65 -21.45 -0.57 -0.25
C ARG A 65 -21.77 -1.90 -0.92
N TRP A 66 -20.78 -2.61 -1.44
CA TRP A 66 -20.96 -3.87 -2.15
C TRP A 66 -20.94 -5.10 -1.22
N PHE A 67 -20.27 -5.00 -0.08
CA PHE A 67 -20.14 -6.04 0.92
C PHE A 67 -20.60 -5.51 2.29
N PRO A 68 -21.92 -5.43 2.53
CA PRO A 68 -22.42 -5.07 3.85
C PRO A 68 -21.93 -6.10 4.86
N MET A 69 -20.98 -5.71 5.72
CA MET A 69 -20.52 -6.54 6.83
C MET A 69 -21.71 -6.79 7.75
N SER A 70 -22.27 -7.99 7.67
CA SER A 70 -23.32 -8.42 8.57
C SER A 70 -22.65 -8.70 9.91
N ASP A 71 -23.00 -7.96 10.97
CA ASP A 71 -22.52 -8.23 12.33
C ASP A 71 -22.94 -9.66 12.73
N PRO A 72 -22.01 -10.64 12.80
CA PRO A 72 -22.37 -12.01 13.10
C PRO A 72 -22.63 -12.24 14.60
N SER A 73 -22.30 -11.25 15.44
CA SER A 73 -22.18 -11.42 16.88
C SER A 73 -23.31 -10.78 17.68
N GLY A 74 -24.06 -9.83 17.12
CA GLY A 74 -25.12 -9.09 17.83
C GLY A 74 -24.59 -8.22 19.00
N SER A 75 -23.33 -8.40 19.40
CA SER A 75 -22.55 -7.45 20.18
C SER A 75 -22.06 -6.39 19.22
N GLY A 76 -22.84 -5.30 19.09
CA GLY A 76 -22.47 -4.12 18.31
C GLY A 76 -21.24 -3.39 18.85
N GLU A 77 -20.11 -4.07 19.00
CA GLU A 77 -18.89 -3.55 19.58
C GLU A 77 -17.62 -3.93 18.83
N ILE A 78 -17.65 -4.84 17.85
CA ILE A 78 -16.43 -5.07 17.04
C ILE A 78 -16.31 -4.03 15.92
N LEU A 79 -17.43 -3.55 15.34
CA LEU A 79 -17.43 -2.47 14.33
C LEU A 79 -18.77 -1.67 14.29
N ALA A 80 -19.49 -1.48 15.39
CA ALA A 80 -20.65 -0.55 15.39
C ALA A 80 -20.17 0.91 15.44
N TYR A 81 -19.48 1.32 14.38
CA TYR A 81 -19.22 2.72 14.11
C TYR A 81 -20.42 3.29 13.35
N ASP A 82 -20.99 4.38 13.88
CA ASP A 82 -21.98 5.21 13.20
C ASP A 82 -21.58 5.43 11.71
N VAL A 83 -22.56 5.44 10.81
CA VAL A 83 -22.40 5.14 9.36
C VAL A 83 -21.34 6.00 8.65
N GLN A 84 -21.10 7.24 9.10
CA GLN A 84 -20.03 8.11 8.57
C GLN A 84 -18.65 7.83 9.19
N GLY A 85 -18.65 7.36 10.42
CA GLY A 85 -17.49 6.98 11.19
C GLY A 85 -16.84 5.67 10.81
N ALA A 86 -17.67 4.71 10.42
CA ALA A 86 -17.24 3.38 9.99
C ALA A 86 -16.39 3.47 8.73
N TRP A 87 -16.72 4.41 7.83
CA TRP A 87 -16.05 4.55 6.55
C TRP A 87 -14.65 5.13 6.72
N LEU A 88 -14.52 6.14 7.60
CA LEU A 88 -13.23 6.71 7.96
C LEU A 88 -12.38 5.72 8.77
N GLY A 89 -12.96 5.06 9.77
CA GLY A 89 -12.26 4.03 10.56
C GLY A 89 -11.76 2.85 9.72
N PHE A 90 -12.58 2.36 8.78
CA PHE A 90 -12.21 1.31 7.85
C PHE A 90 -11.10 1.77 6.90
N SER A 91 -11.21 2.96 6.31
CA SER A 91 -10.18 3.54 5.44
C SER A 91 -8.85 3.75 6.18
N LEU A 92 -8.90 4.23 7.43
CA LEU A 92 -7.73 4.35 8.31
C LEU A 92 -7.11 2.97 8.58
N THR A 93 -7.93 1.96 8.89
CA THR A 93 -7.44 0.61 9.17
C THR A 93 -6.76 0.01 7.94
N LEU A 94 -7.35 0.21 6.75
CA LEU A 94 -6.73 -0.19 5.49
C LEU A 94 -5.41 0.56 5.23
N LEU A 95 -5.35 1.87 5.49
CA LEU A 95 -4.15 2.67 5.30
C LEU A 95 -3.02 2.23 6.25
N ILE A 96 -3.35 2.01 7.52
CA ILE A 96 -2.39 1.49 8.51
C ILE A 96 -1.91 0.12 8.09
N GLY A 97 -2.82 -0.77 7.67
CA GLY A 97 -2.49 -2.10 7.15
C GLY A 97 -1.51 -2.00 5.98
N LEU A 98 -1.83 -1.18 4.97
CA LEU A 98 -0.98 -0.95 3.81
C LEU A 98 0.41 -0.44 4.22
N LEU A 99 0.48 0.55 5.11
CA LEU A 99 1.74 1.11 5.59
C LEU A 99 2.58 0.08 6.36
N ILE A 100 1.96 -0.78 7.17
CA ILE A 100 2.67 -1.84 7.89
C ILE A 100 3.16 -2.91 6.90
N PHE A 101 2.31 -3.36 5.99
CA PHE A 101 2.69 -4.41 5.04
C PHE A 101 3.80 -3.95 4.09
N GLU A 102 3.62 -2.79 3.46
CA GLU A 102 4.57 -2.25 2.49
C GLU A 102 5.82 -1.64 3.14
N GLY A 103 5.63 -0.91 4.24
CA GLY A 103 6.72 -0.21 4.92
C GLY A 103 7.57 -1.11 5.81
N ILE A 104 7.00 -2.21 6.34
CA ILE A 104 7.67 -3.04 7.35
C ILE A 104 7.75 -4.51 6.90
N ILE A 105 6.62 -5.16 6.61
CA ILE A 105 6.61 -6.61 6.37
C ILE A 105 7.40 -6.98 5.12
N HIS A 106 7.15 -6.34 3.98
CA HIS A 106 7.88 -6.63 2.74
C HIS A 106 9.40 -6.39 2.87
N PRO A 107 9.88 -5.24 3.37
CA PRO A 107 11.31 -5.02 3.63
C PRO A 107 11.90 -6.04 4.60
N LEU A 108 11.19 -6.38 5.68
CA LEU A 108 11.64 -7.33 6.69
C LEU A 108 11.80 -8.73 6.10
N VAL A 109 10.81 -9.21 5.36
CA VAL A 109 10.85 -10.52 4.69
C VAL A 109 12.02 -10.59 3.71
N ILE A 110 12.24 -9.55 2.90
CA ILE A 110 13.36 -9.51 1.96
C ILE A 110 14.71 -9.43 2.69
N ALA A 111 14.80 -8.70 3.80
CA ALA A 111 16.00 -8.63 4.63
C ALA A 111 16.33 -9.98 5.28
N LEU A 112 15.33 -10.67 5.84
CA LEU A 112 15.47 -12.01 6.39
C LEU A 112 15.89 -13.02 5.31
N LEU A 113 15.29 -12.94 4.13
CA LEU A 113 15.65 -13.77 2.99
C LEU A 113 17.12 -13.57 2.57
N ARG A 114 17.59 -12.31 2.54
CA ARG A 114 18.99 -11.98 2.24
C ARG A 114 19.93 -12.52 3.32
N LEU A 115 19.54 -12.40 4.59
CA LEU A 115 20.31 -12.93 5.72
C LEU A 115 20.42 -14.46 5.65
N LEU A 116 19.31 -15.14 5.37
CA LEU A 116 19.23 -16.60 5.27
C LEU A 116 20.07 -17.14 4.11
N LEU A 117 19.98 -16.49 2.94
CA LEU A 117 20.70 -16.91 1.73
C LEU A 117 22.14 -16.38 1.68
N ARG A 118 22.51 -15.47 2.59
CA ARG A 118 23.81 -14.78 2.66
C ARG A 118 24.28 -14.16 1.35
N LYS A 119 23.35 -13.82 0.46
CA LYS A 119 23.61 -13.23 -0.85
C LYS A 119 22.43 -12.39 -1.30
N ASP A 120 22.69 -11.47 -2.23
CA ASP A 120 21.62 -10.71 -2.86
C ASP A 120 20.72 -11.64 -3.68
N THR A 121 19.41 -11.50 -3.46
CA THR A 121 18.40 -12.30 -4.15
C THR A 121 18.05 -11.73 -5.51
N SER A 122 17.91 -12.63 -6.49
CA SER A 122 17.43 -12.29 -7.82
C SER A 122 16.00 -11.73 -7.75
N ILE A 123 15.63 -10.97 -8.77
CA ILE A 123 14.30 -10.35 -8.87
C ILE A 123 13.21 -11.44 -8.81
N TYR A 124 13.41 -12.56 -9.50
CA TYR A 124 12.46 -13.69 -9.50
C TYR A 124 12.23 -14.29 -8.11
N ILE A 125 13.28 -14.43 -7.31
CA ILE A 125 13.16 -14.97 -5.95
C ILE A 125 12.40 -13.98 -5.07
N LYS A 126 12.69 -12.67 -5.18
CA LYS A 126 11.96 -11.64 -4.43
C LYS A 126 10.48 -11.66 -4.78
N GLN A 127 10.14 -11.74 -6.06
CA GLN A 127 8.77 -11.82 -6.55
C GLN A 127 8.04 -13.08 -6.05
N ALA A 128 8.70 -14.23 -6.08
CA ALA A 128 8.11 -15.46 -5.53
C ALA A 128 7.84 -15.33 -4.02
N VAL A 129 8.77 -14.74 -3.27
CA VAL A 129 8.64 -14.56 -1.83
C VAL A 129 7.55 -13.54 -1.48
N THR A 130 7.39 -12.47 -2.24
CA THR A 130 6.29 -11.50 -2.03
C THR A 130 4.94 -12.14 -2.33
N VAL A 131 4.80 -12.92 -3.42
CA VAL A 131 3.57 -13.68 -3.71
C VAL A 131 3.22 -14.64 -2.56
N VAL A 132 4.19 -15.38 -2.03
CA VAL A 132 3.97 -16.29 -0.89
C VAL A 132 3.57 -15.51 0.37
N THR A 133 4.25 -14.40 0.64
CA THR A 133 3.94 -13.53 1.78
C THR A 133 2.52 -13.00 1.69
N ASP A 134 2.12 -12.46 0.55
CA ASP A 134 0.78 -11.91 0.32
C ASP A 134 -0.30 -12.98 0.40
N THR A 135 0.00 -14.19 -0.06
CA THR A 135 -0.90 -15.35 0.10
C THR A 135 -1.15 -15.66 1.57
N VAL A 136 -0.09 -15.70 2.39
CA VAL A 136 -0.19 -15.93 3.84
C VAL A 136 -0.96 -14.79 4.50
N LEU A 137 -0.66 -13.54 4.15
CA LEU A 137 -1.31 -12.36 4.71
C LEU A 137 -2.80 -12.32 4.37
N LEU A 138 -3.17 -12.55 3.11
CA LEU A 138 -4.57 -12.62 2.69
C LEU A 138 -5.33 -13.74 3.39
N TYR A 139 -4.71 -14.91 3.54
CA TYR A 139 -5.32 -16.01 4.25
C TYR A 139 -5.54 -15.67 5.73
N ILE A 140 -4.53 -15.16 6.44
CA ILE A 140 -4.66 -14.75 7.84
C ILE A 140 -5.71 -13.63 7.99
N ALA A 141 -5.69 -12.63 7.10
CA ALA A 141 -6.68 -11.56 7.10
C ALA A 141 -8.11 -12.10 6.95
N SER A 142 -8.31 -13.12 6.11
CA SER A 142 -9.62 -13.76 5.94
C SER A 142 -10.12 -14.52 7.16
N LEU A 143 -9.22 -14.99 8.02
CA LEU A 143 -9.58 -15.64 9.29
C LEU A 143 -9.98 -14.62 10.36
N ILE A 144 -9.44 -13.40 10.29
CA ILE A 144 -9.63 -12.36 11.31
C ILE A 144 -10.80 -11.44 10.93
N VAL A 145 -10.96 -11.11 9.65
CA VAL A 145 -11.93 -10.13 9.16
C VAL A 145 -13.11 -10.85 8.50
N PRO A 146 -14.26 -10.95 9.20
CA PRO A 146 -15.47 -11.50 8.59
C PRO A 146 -15.91 -10.63 7.41
N GLY A 147 -16.05 -11.24 6.23
CA GLY A 147 -16.45 -10.55 5.00
C GLY A 147 -15.39 -10.53 3.90
N ILE A 148 -14.15 -10.94 4.16
CA ILE A 148 -13.17 -11.21 3.09
C ILE A 148 -13.50 -12.57 2.47
N PRO A 149 -13.93 -12.66 1.19
CA PRO A 149 -14.42 -13.90 0.58
C PRO A 149 -13.25 -14.79 0.12
N VAL A 150 -12.42 -15.22 1.06
CA VAL A 150 -11.28 -16.11 0.80
C VAL A 150 -11.55 -17.43 1.55
N GLY A 151 -12.11 -18.39 0.82
CA GLY A 151 -12.47 -19.72 1.31
C GLY A 151 -11.30 -20.68 1.54
N GLY A 152 -10.05 -20.22 1.41
CA GLY A 152 -8.87 -21.04 1.72
C GLY A 152 -7.58 -20.59 1.02
N TRP A 153 -6.48 -21.28 1.33
CA TRP A 153 -5.14 -21.04 0.79
C TRP A 153 -5.08 -20.93 -0.74
N LYS A 154 -5.83 -21.78 -1.46
CA LYS A 154 -5.87 -21.77 -2.92
C LYS A 154 -6.46 -20.45 -3.46
N GLN A 155 -7.54 -19.96 -2.83
CA GLN A 155 -8.14 -18.69 -3.24
C GLN A 155 -7.24 -17.50 -2.89
N ALA A 156 -6.62 -17.52 -1.70
CA ALA A 156 -5.63 -16.51 -1.32
C ALA A 156 -4.45 -16.44 -2.31
N LEU A 157 -3.93 -17.60 -2.72
CA LEU A 157 -2.83 -17.68 -3.69
C LEU A 157 -3.23 -17.13 -5.06
N LEU A 158 -4.42 -17.52 -5.55
CA LEU A 158 -4.91 -17.03 -6.84
C LEU A 158 -5.09 -15.51 -6.83
N ILE A 159 -5.63 -14.95 -5.74
CA ILE A 159 -5.79 -13.50 -5.58
C ILE A 159 -4.42 -12.82 -5.53
N ALA A 160 -3.48 -13.33 -4.73
CA ALA A 160 -2.13 -12.78 -4.65
C ALA A 160 -1.43 -12.78 -6.02
N VAL A 161 -1.44 -13.92 -6.73
CA VAL A 161 -0.86 -14.03 -8.08
C VAL A 161 -1.53 -13.07 -9.07
N PHE A 162 -2.85 -12.90 -8.99
CA PHE A 162 -3.58 -11.99 -9.85
C PHE A 162 -3.12 -10.53 -9.68
N PHE A 163 -2.97 -10.06 -8.44
CA PHE A 163 -2.48 -8.70 -8.17
C PHE A 163 -1.01 -8.52 -8.58
N HIS A 164 -0.16 -9.51 -8.32
CA HIS A 164 1.23 -9.50 -8.80
C HIS A 164 1.32 -9.47 -10.32
N LEU A 165 0.41 -10.16 -11.02
CA LEU A 165 0.37 -10.13 -12.48
C LEU A 165 0.02 -8.74 -13.02
N ILE A 166 -0.93 -8.03 -12.38
CA ILE A 166 -1.23 -6.63 -12.70
C ILE A 166 -0.01 -5.74 -12.43
N GLU A 167 0.65 -5.92 -11.28
CA GLU A 167 1.86 -5.16 -10.94
C GLU A 167 2.96 -5.36 -11.99
N TRP A 168 3.22 -6.60 -12.41
CA TRP A 168 4.23 -6.89 -13.43
C TRP A 168 3.89 -6.28 -14.79
N ILE A 169 2.60 -6.23 -15.16
CA ILE A 169 2.17 -5.52 -16.37
C ILE A 169 2.48 -4.03 -16.23
N LEU A 170 2.16 -3.41 -15.09
CA LEU A 170 2.41 -1.99 -14.86
C LEU A 170 3.91 -1.67 -14.88
N ILE A 171 4.75 -2.47 -14.21
CA ILE A 171 6.20 -2.36 -14.24
C ILE A 171 6.73 -2.55 -15.68
N GLY A 172 6.18 -3.50 -16.43
CA GLY A 172 6.51 -3.74 -17.84
C GLY A 172 6.20 -2.53 -18.72
N VAL A 173 5.01 -1.93 -18.56
CA VAL A 173 4.62 -0.71 -19.28
C VAL A 173 5.53 0.46 -18.89
N GLN A 174 5.81 0.65 -17.60
CA GLN A 174 6.68 1.72 -17.12
C GLN A 174 8.09 1.60 -17.69
N THR A 175 8.68 0.40 -17.66
CA THR A 175 10.02 0.15 -18.19
C THR A 175 10.07 0.39 -19.70
N TRP A 176 9.05 -0.03 -20.46
CA TRP A 176 8.94 0.23 -21.89
C TRP A 176 8.85 1.74 -22.21
N VAL A 177 8.03 2.50 -21.48
CA VAL A 177 7.92 3.95 -21.64
C VAL A 177 9.24 4.64 -21.33
N GLN A 178 9.94 4.22 -20.27
CA GLN A 178 11.24 4.77 -19.90
C GLN A 178 12.31 4.48 -20.96
N GLN A 179 12.35 3.28 -21.52
CA GLN A 179 13.25 2.93 -22.61
C GLN A 179 13.02 3.82 -23.84
N ARG A 180 11.76 4.04 -24.22
CA ARG A 180 11.44 4.95 -25.35
C ARG A 180 11.86 6.39 -25.10
N LYS A 181 11.75 6.89 -23.87
CA LYS A 181 12.21 8.24 -23.51
C LYS A 181 13.73 8.36 -23.60
N ARG A 182 14.48 7.37 -23.14
CA ARG A 182 15.96 7.34 -23.22
C ARG A 182 16.44 7.28 -24.67
N ALA A 183 15.86 6.39 -25.48
CA ALA A 183 16.20 6.26 -26.90
C ALA A 183 15.93 7.54 -27.71
N ARG A 184 14.90 8.32 -27.35
CA ARG A 184 14.65 9.63 -27.98
C ARG A 184 15.66 10.70 -27.54
N GLY A 185 16.08 10.71 -26.29
CA GLY A 185 17.09 11.66 -25.79
C GLY A 185 18.46 11.48 -26.44
N GLU A 186 18.86 10.23 -26.69
CA GLU A 186 20.13 9.90 -27.38
C GLU A 186 20.10 10.22 -28.88
N SER A 187 18.92 10.27 -29.52
CA SER A 187 18.79 10.64 -30.94
C SER A 187 18.83 12.15 -31.21
N THR A 188 18.81 12.97 -30.16
CA THR A 188 18.79 14.44 -30.23
C THR A 188 20.06 15.11 -29.68
N GLY A 189 21.06 14.33 -29.26
CA GLY A 189 22.39 14.81 -28.87
C GLY A 189 23.43 14.46 -29.94
#